data_AF-A0AA35SRQ5-F1
#
_entry.id   AF-A0AA35SRQ5-F1
#
_cell.length_a   1.000
_cell.length_b   1.000
_cell.length_c   1.000
_cell.angle_alpha   90.00
_cell.angle_beta   90.00
_cell.angle_gamma   90.00
#
_symmetry.space_group_name_H-M   'P 1'
#
loop_
_entity.id
_entity.type
_entity.pdbx_description
1 polymer ?
#
loop_
_entity_poly.entity_id
_entity_poly.type
_entity_poly.pdbx_seq_one_letter_code
_entity_poly.pdbx_strand_id
1 'polypeptide(L)'
;MAEGSYTLRRGEQVELGEMLDMWRRLGYRFESAVYGPGVVSRRGGIIDIFPVGADLPARIEFWGNEIDSIRLFDPATQRSGDVVDSVQVTPAHEILPAMTPYGELERLAAFVDVGNCTPRVQSRIGEELELLMEGQDVEEQGFYAGFFNSGGLADYFVNSGAVLVAYKPDEIADAAWEIQERGHQLRETKEGRGELPRNFPSSHLSWKEVEAQFEGFSQRVDVQVDTPLVSPWEDEDALTVTPSQGERGHSEGVDVALPFLATGNYYGNLERFVEDVWELAEEDRAMVVAVSSHSRRLAEIFGGEGVDVALADGLDDVPAAGSITLMQSAAGGLSDGFSLPV
;
A
#
# COMPACT_ATOMS: atom_id res chain seq x y z
N MET A 1 -17.40 11.39 -1.73
CA MET A 1 -17.55 10.43 -2.84
C MET A 1 -16.57 10.86 -3.89
N ALA A 2 -15.57 10.04 -4.21
CA ALA A 2 -14.63 10.36 -5.28
C ALA A 2 -15.41 10.54 -6.59
N GLU A 3 -15.10 11.61 -7.34
CA GLU A 3 -15.63 11.79 -8.70
C GLU A 3 -15.30 10.53 -9.51
N GLY A 4 -16.32 9.76 -9.92
CA GLY A 4 -16.14 8.52 -10.70
C GLY A 4 -16.63 7.22 -10.07
N SER A 5 -17.11 7.21 -8.81
CA SER A 5 -17.84 6.06 -8.27
C SER A 5 -19.35 6.26 -8.33
N TYR A 6 -20.05 5.25 -8.86
CA TYR A 6 -21.50 5.28 -9.06
C TYR A 6 -22.15 4.10 -8.34
N THR A 7 -23.27 4.34 -7.67
CA THR A 7 -24.07 3.27 -7.07
C THR A 7 -25.38 3.16 -7.81
N LEU A 8 -25.57 2.08 -8.54
CA LEU A 8 -26.84 1.76 -9.18
C LEU A 8 -27.74 1.04 -8.20
N ARG A 9 -29.01 1.45 -8.12
CA ARG A 9 -30.00 0.85 -7.22
C ARG A 9 -31.18 0.28 -7.99
N ARG A 10 -31.76 -0.78 -7.47
CA ARG A 10 -33.03 -1.30 -7.97
C ARG A 10 -34.12 -0.21 -7.92
N GLY A 11 -34.91 -0.08 -9.00
CA GLY A 11 -35.94 0.92 -9.18
C GLY A 11 -35.43 2.29 -9.64
N GLU A 12 -34.12 2.45 -9.84
CA GLU A 12 -33.54 3.67 -10.40
C GLU A 12 -33.79 3.76 -11.91
N GLN A 13 -34.09 4.96 -12.41
CA GLN A 13 -34.14 5.23 -13.86
C GLN A 13 -32.79 5.73 -14.36
N VAL A 14 -32.29 5.12 -15.42
CA VAL A 14 -30.96 5.37 -15.96
C VAL A 14 -31.02 5.50 -17.48
N GLU A 15 -30.37 6.54 -18.01
CA GLU A 15 -30.11 6.65 -19.45
C GLU A 15 -28.99 5.69 -19.86
N LEU A 16 -29.39 4.51 -20.36
CA LEU A 16 -28.48 3.41 -20.69
C LEU A 16 -27.33 3.82 -21.60
N GLY A 17 -27.56 4.72 -22.57
CA GLY A 17 -26.50 5.19 -23.48
C GLY A 17 -25.40 5.91 -22.71
N GLU A 18 -25.78 6.90 -21.91
CA GLU A 18 -24.86 7.72 -21.13
C GLU A 18 -24.11 6.90 -20.08
N MET A 19 -24.79 5.97 -19.42
CA MET A 19 -24.16 5.08 -18.43
C MET A 19 -23.07 4.22 -19.06
N LEU A 20 -23.33 3.61 -20.22
CA LEU A 20 -22.35 2.76 -20.88
C LEU A 20 -21.18 3.57 -21.42
N ASP A 21 -21.43 4.77 -21.93
CA ASP A 21 -20.37 5.68 -22.36
C ASP A 21 -19.52 6.14 -21.16
N MET A 22 -20.14 6.41 -20.01
CA MET A 22 -19.43 6.70 -18.78
C MET A 22 -18.55 5.52 -18.36
N TRP A 23 -19.06 4.28 -18.40
CA TRP A 23 -18.27 3.10 -18.03
C TRP A 23 -17.09 2.85 -18.95
N ARG A 24 -17.20 3.16 -20.26
CA ARG A 24 -16.04 3.17 -21.17
C ARG A 24 -14.99 4.17 -20.71
N ARG A 25 -15.41 5.39 -20.35
CA ARG A 25 -14.49 6.44 -19.85
C ARG A 25 -13.85 6.08 -18.51
N LEU A 26 -14.54 5.29 -17.69
CA LEU A 26 -14.03 4.70 -16.46
C LEU A 26 -13.06 3.53 -16.68
N GLY A 27 -12.84 3.10 -17.93
CA GLY A 27 -11.88 2.04 -18.26
C GLY A 27 -12.48 0.64 -18.39
N TYR A 28 -13.80 0.48 -18.39
CA TYR A 28 -14.39 -0.85 -18.54
C TYR A 28 -14.30 -1.34 -19.99
N ARG A 29 -13.84 -2.57 -20.17
CA ARG A 29 -13.83 -3.24 -21.48
C ARG A 29 -15.19 -3.86 -21.78
N PHE A 30 -15.65 -3.67 -23.01
CA PHE A 30 -16.92 -4.21 -23.48
C PHE A 30 -16.70 -5.51 -24.23
N GLU A 31 -17.15 -6.60 -23.64
CA GLU A 31 -16.96 -7.95 -24.16
C GLU A 31 -18.28 -8.69 -24.34
N SER A 32 -18.21 -9.83 -25.02
CA SER A 32 -19.38 -10.68 -25.26
C SER A 32 -19.91 -11.33 -23.97
N ALA A 33 -19.07 -11.50 -22.95
CA ALA A 33 -19.39 -12.08 -21.65
C ALA A 33 -18.42 -11.55 -20.59
N VAL A 34 -18.82 -11.60 -19.33
CA VAL A 34 -18.03 -11.11 -18.20
C VAL A 34 -17.40 -12.29 -17.46
N TYR A 35 -16.09 -12.41 -17.53
CA TYR A 35 -15.31 -13.48 -16.87
C TYR A 35 -14.38 -12.97 -15.77
N GLY A 36 -14.11 -11.67 -15.72
CA GLY A 36 -13.20 -11.08 -14.75
C GLY A 36 -13.48 -9.59 -14.53
N PRO A 37 -12.85 -8.99 -13.51
CA PRO A 37 -13.08 -7.59 -13.15
C PRO A 37 -12.70 -6.61 -14.27
N GLY A 38 -13.34 -5.45 -14.28
CA GLY A 38 -13.15 -4.41 -15.30
C GLY A 38 -13.84 -4.72 -16.64
N VAL A 39 -14.71 -5.74 -16.70
CA VAL A 39 -15.43 -6.14 -17.92
C VAL A 39 -16.92 -5.88 -17.80
N VAL A 40 -17.51 -5.40 -18.89
CA VAL A 40 -18.95 -5.19 -19.07
C VAL A 40 -19.41 -5.98 -20.29
N SER A 41 -20.61 -6.54 -20.21
CA SER A 41 -21.31 -7.10 -21.37
C SER A 41 -22.73 -6.59 -21.43
N ARG A 42 -23.22 -6.28 -22.64
CA ARG A 42 -24.60 -5.87 -22.86
C ARG A 42 -25.31 -6.83 -23.80
N ARG A 43 -26.47 -7.32 -23.38
CA ARG A 43 -27.34 -8.21 -24.15
C ARG A 43 -28.78 -7.72 -24.06
N GLY A 44 -29.17 -6.85 -25.00
CA GLY A 44 -30.49 -6.23 -24.99
C GLY A 44 -30.70 -5.36 -23.75
N GLY A 45 -31.69 -5.73 -22.93
CA GLY A 45 -32.01 -5.08 -21.65
C GLY A 45 -31.28 -5.68 -20.43
N ILE A 46 -30.28 -6.54 -20.64
CA ILE A 46 -29.45 -7.10 -19.57
C ILE A 46 -28.03 -6.56 -19.73
N ILE A 47 -27.46 -6.10 -18.63
CA ILE A 47 -26.06 -5.68 -18.56
C ILE A 47 -25.39 -6.47 -17.46
N ASP A 48 -24.34 -7.19 -17.82
CA ASP A 48 -23.44 -7.84 -16.87
C ASP A 48 -22.23 -6.92 -16.66
N ILE A 49 -21.81 -6.71 -15.42
CA ILE A 49 -20.63 -5.91 -15.06
C ILE A 49 -19.87 -6.57 -13.92
N PHE A 50 -18.55 -6.51 -13.97
CA PHE A 50 -17.68 -6.93 -12.86
C PHE A 50 -16.85 -5.74 -12.36
N PRO A 51 -17.29 -5.04 -11.29
CA PRO A 51 -16.50 -3.97 -10.68
C PRO A 51 -15.18 -4.48 -10.11
N VAL A 52 -14.10 -3.69 -10.23
CA VAL A 52 -12.75 -4.10 -9.81
C VAL A 52 -12.62 -4.36 -8.31
N GLY A 53 -13.39 -3.65 -7.48
CA GLY A 53 -13.42 -3.83 -6.02
C GLY A 53 -14.49 -4.80 -5.50
N ALA A 54 -15.20 -5.51 -6.37
CA ALA A 54 -16.27 -6.42 -5.97
C ALA A 54 -15.80 -7.88 -5.93
N ASP A 55 -16.40 -8.69 -5.05
CA ASP A 55 -16.11 -10.13 -4.97
C ASP A 55 -16.71 -10.93 -6.14
N LEU A 56 -17.87 -10.49 -6.64
CA LEU A 56 -18.63 -11.15 -7.70
C LEU A 56 -19.20 -10.13 -8.69
N PRO A 57 -19.36 -10.51 -9.98
CA PRO A 57 -20.02 -9.67 -10.96
C PRO A 57 -21.53 -9.58 -10.71
N ALA A 58 -22.13 -8.51 -11.21
CA ALA A 58 -23.55 -8.24 -11.13
C ALA A 58 -24.19 -8.25 -12.52
N ARG A 59 -25.35 -8.90 -12.62
CA ARG A 59 -26.28 -8.84 -13.74
C ARG A 59 -27.39 -7.86 -13.40
N ILE A 60 -27.55 -6.85 -14.24
CA ILE A 60 -28.52 -5.77 -14.10
C ILE A 60 -29.56 -5.95 -15.20
N GLU A 61 -30.79 -6.21 -14.81
CA GLU A 61 -31.92 -6.38 -15.72
C GLU A 61 -32.74 -5.10 -15.75
N PHE A 62 -33.03 -4.60 -16.96
CA PHE A 62 -33.75 -3.35 -17.18
C PHE A 62 -35.15 -3.59 -17.76
N TRP A 63 -36.10 -2.79 -17.31
CA TRP A 63 -37.41 -2.62 -17.93
C TRP A 63 -37.52 -1.22 -18.52
N GLY A 64 -37.29 -1.09 -19.83
CA GLY A 64 -37.13 0.22 -20.46
C GLY A 64 -35.84 0.90 -19.98
N ASN A 65 -35.97 1.98 -19.22
CA ASN A 65 -34.87 2.71 -18.59
C ASN A 65 -34.79 2.49 -17.06
N GLU A 66 -35.65 1.65 -16.47
CA GLU A 66 -35.67 1.37 -15.04
C GLU A 66 -34.91 0.07 -14.72
N ILE A 67 -34.13 0.06 -13.63
CA ILE A 67 -33.47 -1.14 -13.12
C ILE A 67 -34.50 -2.03 -12.41
N ASP A 68 -34.90 -3.14 -13.04
CA ASP A 68 -35.87 -4.09 -12.48
C ASP A 68 -35.25 -4.99 -11.41
N SER A 69 -34.07 -5.54 -11.69
CA SER A 69 -33.35 -6.40 -10.74
C SER A 69 -31.83 -6.34 -10.90
N ILE A 70 -31.12 -6.58 -9.79
CA ILE A 70 -29.67 -6.75 -9.77
C ILE A 70 -29.37 -8.09 -9.11
N ARG A 71 -28.60 -8.95 -9.77
CA ARG A 71 -28.25 -10.29 -9.30
C ARG A 71 -26.76 -10.53 -9.38
N LEU A 72 -26.14 -11.03 -8.33
CA LEU A 72 -24.77 -11.53 -8.42
C LEU A 72 -24.76 -12.81 -9.27
N PHE A 73 -23.64 -13.12 -9.92
CA PHE A 73 -23.50 -14.37 -10.65
C PHE A 73 -22.06 -14.91 -10.60
N ASP A 74 -21.91 -16.21 -10.85
CA ASP A 74 -20.60 -16.85 -10.95
C ASP A 74 -19.99 -16.56 -12.34
N PRO A 75 -18.81 -15.91 -12.43
CA PRO A 75 -18.20 -15.58 -13.72
C PRO A 75 -17.73 -16.81 -14.51
N ALA A 76 -17.41 -17.93 -13.87
CA ALA A 76 -17.00 -19.14 -14.56
C ALA A 76 -18.20 -19.91 -15.14
N THR A 77 -19.29 -20.01 -14.38
CA THR A 77 -20.48 -20.79 -14.81
C THR A 77 -21.57 -19.95 -15.46
N GLN A 78 -21.50 -18.62 -15.36
CA GLN A 78 -22.48 -17.65 -15.85
C GLN A 78 -23.87 -17.82 -15.23
N ARG A 79 -23.96 -18.47 -14.06
CA ARG A 79 -25.21 -18.74 -13.33
C ARG A 79 -25.48 -17.66 -12.30
N SER A 80 -26.68 -17.10 -12.33
CA SER A 80 -27.16 -16.13 -11.35
C SER A 80 -27.29 -16.76 -9.96
N GLY A 81 -26.94 -15.99 -8.94
CA GLY A 81 -27.11 -16.27 -7.53
C GLY A 81 -28.01 -15.24 -6.88
N ASP A 82 -27.52 -14.63 -5.80
CA ASP A 82 -28.30 -13.77 -4.92
C ASP A 82 -28.75 -12.46 -5.58
N VAL A 83 -29.95 -12.01 -5.20
CA VAL A 83 -30.48 -10.69 -5.57
C VAL A 83 -29.94 -9.66 -4.58
N VAL A 84 -29.50 -8.51 -5.09
CA VAL A 84 -29.02 -7.39 -4.29
C VAL A 84 -29.77 -6.11 -4.63
N ASP A 85 -29.85 -5.18 -3.69
CA ASP A 85 -30.56 -3.91 -3.89
C ASP A 85 -29.75 -2.88 -4.67
N SER A 86 -28.42 -3.04 -4.72
CA SER A 86 -27.52 -2.11 -5.39
C SER A 86 -26.20 -2.73 -5.81
N VAL A 87 -25.54 -2.12 -6.79
CA VAL A 87 -24.15 -2.41 -7.15
C VAL A 87 -23.35 -1.10 -7.19
N GLN A 88 -22.16 -1.11 -6.59
CA GLN A 88 -21.22 -0.01 -6.68
C GLN A 88 -20.24 -0.27 -7.83
N VAL A 89 -20.13 0.70 -8.73
CA VAL A 89 -19.21 0.71 -9.86
C VAL A 89 -18.14 1.74 -9.56
N THR A 90 -16.91 1.28 -9.41
CA THR A 90 -15.70 2.13 -9.30
C THR A 90 -15.01 2.23 -10.65
N PRO A 91 -14.10 3.19 -10.87
CA PRO A 91 -13.23 3.17 -12.03
C PRO A 91 -12.50 1.82 -12.15
N ALA A 92 -12.28 1.35 -13.38
CA ALA A 92 -11.57 0.12 -13.67
C ALA A 92 -10.05 0.31 -13.77
N HIS A 93 -9.61 1.55 -13.98
CA HIS A 93 -8.20 1.95 -14.05
C HIS A 93 -7.89 3.13 -13.12
N GLU A 94 -6.63 3.21 -12.70
CA GLU A 94 -6.11 4.31 -11.86
C GLU A 94 -5.80 5.58 -12.68
N ILE A 95 -5.61 5.44 -13.98
CA ILE A 95 -5.54 6.56 -14.93
C ILE A 95 -6.85 6.58 -15.73
N LEU A 96 -7.42 7.76 -15.93
CA LEU A 96 -8.68 7.92 -16.66
C LEU A 96 -8.54 8.93 -17.79
N PRO A 97 -7.76 8.63 -18.86
CA PRO A 97 -7.47 9.59 -19.94
C PRO A 97 -8.73 10.15 -20.60
N ALA A 98 -9.73 9.30 -20.84
CA ALA A 98 -11.01 9.70 -21.44
C ALA A 98 -11.90 10.55 -20.51
N MET A 99 -11.51 10.71 -19.25
CA MET A 99 -12.11 11.66 -18.30
C MET A 99 -11.31 12.96 -18.15
N THR A 100 -10.06 12.97 -18.59
CA THR A 100 -9.20 14.15 -18.53
C THR A 100 -9.65 15.20 -19.56
N PRO A 101 -9.84 16.48 -19.17
CA PRO A 101 -10.17 17.54 -20.11
C PRO A 101 -9.06 17.71 -21.17
N TYR A 102 -9.43 17.70 -22.46
CA TYR A 102 -8.47 17.86 -23.57
C TYR A 102 -7.52 19.06 -23.40
N GLY A 103 -8.02 20.19 -22.89
CA GLY A 103 -7.21 21.39 -22.70
C GLY A 103 -6.13 21.26 -21.61
N GLU A 104 -6.25 20.31 -20.68
CA GLU A 104 -5.22 20.01 -19.69
C GLU A 104 -4.10 19.17 -20.31
N LEU A 105 -4.47 18.13 -21.06
CA LEU A 105 -3.51 17.32 -21.81
C LEU A 105 -2.74 18.17 -22.82
N GLU A 106 -3.41 19.01 -23.62
CA GLU A 106 -2.75 19.88 -24.59
C GLU A 106 -1.70 20.79 -23.93
N ARG A 107 -2.00 21.31 -22.73
CA ARG A 107 -1.03 22.13 -21.99
C ARG A 107 0.18 21.31 -21.59
N LEU A 108 0.00 20.12 -21.01
CA LEU A 108 1.10 19.27 -20.60
C LEU A 108 1.93 18.79 -21.79
N ALA A 109 1.27 18.32 -22.84
CA ALA A 109 1.90 17.87 -24.08
C ALA A 109 2.71 18.98 -24.76
N ALA A 110 2.28 20.24 -24.68
CA ALA A 110 3.03 21.38 -25.23
C ALA A 110 4.40 21.62 -24.56
N PHE A 111 4.60 21.15 -23.32
CA PHE A 111 5.89 21.25 -22.62
C PHE A 111 6.83 20.08 -22.95
N VAL A 112 6.31 19.00 -23.51
CA VAL A 112 7.09 17.81 -23.85
C VAL A 112 7.95 18.07 -25.07
N ASP A 113 9.26 17.99 -24.91
CA ASP A 113 10.23 18.12 -26.00
C ASP A 113 10.63 16.73 -26.49
N VAL A 114 10.03 16.32 -27.60
CA VAL A 114 10.33 15.05 -28.27
C VAL A 114 11.54 15.12 -29.21
N GLY A 115 12.20 16.27 -29.31
CA GLY A 115 13.30 16.51 -30.26
C GLY A 115 14.56 15.69 -29.97
N ASN A 116 14.75 15.23 -28.74
CA ASN A 116 15.83 14.30 -28.38
C ASN A 116 15.53 12.84 -28.75
N CYS A 117 14.28 12.51 -29.09
CA CYS A 117 13.84 11.15 -29.34
C CYS A 117 14.05 10.70 -30.78
N THR A 118 14.13 9.37 -30.97
CA THR A 118 14.10 8.77 -32.31
C THR A 118 12.72 8.93 -32.96
N PRO A 119 12.61 8.94 -34.30
CA PRO A 119 11.31 9.03 -34.99
C PRO A 119 10.31 7.94 -34.56
N ARG A 120 10.80 6.74 -34.25
CA ARG A 120 9.97 5.64 -33.75
C ARG A 120 9.32 5.97 -32.41
N VAL A 121 10.08 6.56 -31.48
CA VAL A 121 9.56 6.95 -30.16
C VAL A 121 8.57 8.11 -30.29
N GLN A 122 8.86 9.08 -31.16
CA GLN A 122 7.94 10.19 -31.44
C GLN A 122 6.59 9.70 -31.98
N SER A 123 6.59 8.85 -33.01
CA SER A 123 5.36 8.28 -33.57
C SER A 123 4.60 7.46 -32.54
N ARG A 124 5.28 6.57 -31.80
CA ARG A 124 4.65 5.74 -30.78
C ARG A 124 3.94 6.59 -29.72
N ILE A 125 4.61 7.58 -29.15
CA ILE A 125 4.04 8.43 -28.09
C ILE A 125 2.82 9.22 -28.59
N GLY A 126 2.89 9.76 -29.81
CA GLY A 126 1.75 10.46 -30.42
C GLY A 126 0.55 9.54 -30.62
N GLU A 127 0.78 8.37 -31.23
CA GLU A 127 -0.27 7.36 -31.48
C GLU A 127 -0.90 6.84 -30.17
N GLU A 128 -0.07 6.53 -29.16
CA GLU A 128 -0.56 6.02 -27.88
C GLU A 128 -1.35 7.09 -27.09
N LEU A 129 -0.95 8.36 -27.11
CA LEU A 129 -1.73 9.44 -26.48
C LEU A 129 -3.09 9.64 -27.17
N GLU A 130 -3.15 9.56 -28.50
CA GLU A 130 -4.42 9.62 -29.25
C GLU A 130 -5.34 8.44 -28.87
N LEU A 131 -4.81 7.22 -28.86
CA LEU A 131 -5.54 6.01 -28.45
C LEU A 131 -6.08 6.13 -27.01
N LEU A 132 -5.24 6.58 -26.07
CA LEU A 132 -5.64 6.77 -24.68
C LEU A 132 -6.80 7.77 -24.56
N MET A 133 -6.75 8.89 -25.29
CA MET A 133 -7.82 9.89 -25.29
C MET A 133 -9.14 9.38 -25.87
N GLU A 134 -9.08 8.40 -26.78
CA GLU A 134 -10.27 7.70 -27.30
C GLU A 134 -10.77 6.59 -26.35
N GLY A 135 -10.12 6.42 -25.19
CA GLY A 135 -10.43 5.37 -24.21
C GLY A 135 -10.01 3.98 -24.67
N GLN A 136 -9.02 3.87 -25.55
CA GLN A 136 -8.44 2.60 -25.98
C GLN A 136 -7.29 2.18 -25.05
N ASP A 137 -7.07 0.86 -24.98
CA ASP A 137 -5.97 0.30 -24.21
C ASP A 137 -4.64 0.41 -24.97
N VAL A 138 -3.57 0.73 -24.24
CA VAL A 138 -2.18 0.70 -24.71
C VAL A 138 -1.36 -0.20 -23.79
N GLU A 139 -0.25 -0.75 -24.27
CA GLU A 139 0.54 -1.74 -23.53
C GLU A 139 1.12 -1.19 -22.23
N GLU A 140 1.63 0.05 -22.24
CA GLU A 140 2.28 0.70 -21.11
C GLU A 140 1.48 1.89 -20.57
N GLN A 141 0.19 1.72 -20.27
CA GLN A 141 -0.68 2.80 -19.75
C GLN A 141 -0.04 3.58 -18.59
N GLY A 142 0.55 2.88 -17.61
CA GLY A 142 1.20 3.49 -16.45
C GLY A 142 2.39 4.42 -16.78
N PHE A 143 2.99 4.29 -17.97
CA PHE A 143 4.01 5.21 -18.45
C PHE A 143 3.47 6.64 -18.61
N TYR A 144 2.19 6.76 -18.99
CA TYR A 144 1.52 8.04 -19.21
C TYR A 144 0.82 8.60 -17.97
N ALA A 145 0.94 7.95 -16.80
CA ALA A 145 0.22 8.35 -15.60
C ALA A 145 0.45 9.82 -15.21
N GLY A 146 1.65 10.37 -15.45
CA GLY A 146 1.94 11.78 -15.17
C GLY A 146 1.14 12.80 -15.99
N PHE A 147 0.46 12.39 -17.06
CA PHE A 147 -0.46 13.26 -17.81
C PHE A 147 -1.87 13.30 -17.21
N PHE A 148 -2.25 12.25 -16.49
CA PHE A 148 -3.66 12.01 -16.12
C PHE A 148 -3.88 12.01 -14.61
N ASN A 149 -2.81 11.80 -13.83
CA ASN A 149 -2.86 11.76 -12.38
C ASN A 149 -2.12 12.97 -11.81
N SER A 150 -2.80 13.71 -10.95
CA SER A 150 -2.28 14.90 -10.25
C SER A 150 -2.21 14.73 -8.74
N GLY A 151 -2.52 13.53 -8.23
CA GLY A 151 -2.60 13.20 -6.81
C GLY A 151 -2.01 11.84 -6.49
N GLY A 152 -1.99 11.52 -5.19
CA GLY A 152 -1.43 10.30 -4.63
C GLY A 152 -2.40 9.59 -3.70
N LEU A 153 -1.94 8.48 -3.11
CA LEU A 153 -2.75 7.68 -2.18
C LEU A 153 -3.25 8.50 -0.98
N ALA A 154 -2.42 9.42 -0.47
CA ALA A 154 -2.75 10.26 0.68
C ALA A 154 -4.04 11.07 0.47
N ASP A 155 -4.31 11.54 -0.75
CA ASP A 155 -5.47 12.38 -1.06
C ASP A 155 -6.81 11.70 -0.80
N TYR A 156 -6.85 10.35 -0.79
CA TYR A 156 -8.05 9.58 -0.46
C TYR A 156 -8.38 9.59 1.03
N PHE A 157 -7.38 9.85 1.88
CA PHE A 157 -7.50 9.78 3.34
C PHE A 157 -7.45 11.16 4.00
N VAL A 158 -6.85 12.15 3.33
CA VAL A 158 -6.88 13.54 3.76
C VAL A 158 -8.34 13.98 3.94
N ASN A 159 -8.66 14.56 5.11
CA ASN A 159 -10.02 14.92 5.56
C ASN A 159 -11.00 13.77 5.87
N SER A 160 -10.57 12.51 5.82
CA SER A 160 -11.43 11.36 6.21
C SER A 160 -11.52 11.14 7.73
N GLY A 161 -10.70 11.84 8.51
CA GLY A 161 -10.47 11.56 9.94
C GLY A 161 -9.47 10.43 10.19
N ALA A 162 -8.83 9.90 9.14
CA ALA A 162 -7.74 8.96 9.27
C ALA A 162 -6.54 9.57 10.03
N VAL A 163 -5.82 8.71 10.76
CA VAL A 163 -4.57 9.04 11.43
C VAL A 163 -3.42 8.55 10.57
N LEU A 164 -2.48 9.44 10.25
CA LEU A 164 -1.22 9.04 9.62
C LEU A 164 -0.26 8.52 10.68
N VAL A 165 0.17 7.27 10.57
CA VAL A 165 1.20 6.69 11.45
C VAL A 165 2.46 6.45 10.61
N ALA A 166 3.53 7.20 10.87
CA ALA A 166 4.82 7.01 10.21
C ALA A 166 5.77 6.26 11.17
N TYR A 167 6.07 5.01 10.86
CA TYR A 167 7.05 4.22 11.60
C TYR A 167 8.44 4.48 11.02
N LYS A 168 9.36 4.98 11.85
CA LYS A 168 10.71 5.42 11.50
C LYS A 168 10.71 6.41 10.32
N PRO A 169 10.15 7.62 10.50
CA PRO A 169 10.03 8.61 9.44
C PRO A 169 11.36 8.95 8.74
N ASP A 170 12.49 8.90 9.45
CA ASP A 170 13.81 9.14 8.84
C ASP A 170 14.17 8.06 7.81
N GLU A 171 13.95 6.78 8.13
CA GLU A 171 14.20 5.67 7.20
C GLU A 171 13.26 5.75 5.98
N ILE A 172 12.01 6.18 6.19
CA ILE A 172 11.05 6.42 5.10
C ILE A 172 11.57 7.53 4.17
N ALA A 173 12.02 8.66 4.74
CA ALA A 173 12.53 9.79 3.98
C ALA A 173 13.79 9.39 3.19
N ASP A 174 14.76 8.72 3.82
CA ASP A 174 15.99 8.26 3.17
C ASP A 174 15.68 7.31 2.00
N ALA A 175 14.78 6.34 2.21
CA ALA A 175 14.35 5.42 1.16
C ALA A 175 13.66 6.14 0.00
N ALA A 176 12.81 7.13 0.29
CA ALA A 176 12.13 7.92 -0.73
C ALA A 176 13.12 8.75 -1.57
N TRP A 177 14.11 9.39 -0.92
CA TRP A 177 15.18 10.11 -1.61
C TRP A 177 16.02 9.19 -2.51
N GLU A 178 16.34 7.98 -2.05
CA GLU A 178 17.08 7.01 -2.85
C GLU A 178 16.29 6.58 -4.11
N ILE A 179 15.00 6.32 -3.97
CA ILE A 179 14.11 5.99 -5.09
C ILE A 179 14.07 7.16 -6.08
N GLN A 180 13.92 8.39 -5.61
CA GLN A 180 13.84 9.57 -6.45
C GLN A 180 15.15 9.81 -7.22
N GLU A 181 16.30 9.71 -6.55
CA GLU A 181 17.61 9.88 -7.17
C GLU A 181 17.84 8.82 -8.27
N ARG A 182 17.50 7.56 -7.97
CA ARG A 182 17.56 6.47 -8.97
C ARG A 182 16.64 6.73 -10.16
N GLY A 183 15.44 7.25 -9.91
CA GLY A 183 14.48 7.65 -10.94
C GLY A 183 15.03 8.77 -11.84
N HIS A 184 15.67 9.78 -11.24
CA HIS A 184 16.31 10.87 -11.96
C HIS A 184 17.45 10.36 -12.86
N GLN A 185 18.35 9.54 -12.34
CA GLN A 185 19.46 8.95 -13.10
C GLN A 185 18.98 8.09 -14.28
N LEU A 186 17.91 7.30 -14.06
CA LEU A 186 17.30 6.50 -15.12
C LEU A 186 16.69 7.39 -16.22
N ARG A 187 15.99 8.46 -15.82
CA ARG A 187 15.45 9.45 -16.76
C ARG A 187 16.56 10.08 -17.59
N GLU A 188 17.62 10.60 -16.97
CA GLU A 188 18.74 11.22 -17.70
C GLU A 188 19.35 10.27 -18.72
N THR A 189 19.52 8.99 -18.34
CA THR A 189 20.03 7.95 -19.23
C THR A 189 19.10 7.72 -20.43
N LYS A 190 17.78 7.62 -20.19
CA LYS A 190 16.79 7.39 -21.26
C LYS A 190 16.63 8.60 -22.17
N GLU A 191 16.64 9.81 -21.62
CA GLU A 191 16.62 11.06 -22.40
C GLU A 191 17.88 11.17 -23.27
N GLY A 192 19.06 10.82 -22.73
CA GLY A 192 20.33 10.78 -23.47
C GLY A 192 20.38 9.75 -24.59
N ARG A 193 19.63 8.65 -24.47
CA ARG A 193 19.47 7.61 -25.52
C ARG A 193 18.35 7.92 -26.52
N GLY A 194 17.55 8.97 -26.29
CA GLY A 194 16.39 9.30 -27.12
C GLY A 194 15.21 8.32 -26.96
N GLU A 195 15.13 7.64 -25.81
CA GLU A 195 14.07 6.69 -25.44
C GLU A 195 12.94 7.36 -24.64
N LEU A 196 13.20 8.54 -24.05
CA LEU A 196 12.25 9.33 -23.28
C LEU A 196 12.32 10.80 -23.73
N PRO A 197 11.19 11.46 -24.02
CA PRO A 197 11.18 12.90 -24.30
C PRO A 197 11.64 13.72 -23.10
N ARG A 198 12.29 14.85 -23.36
CA ARG A 198 12.56 15.84 -22.31
C ARG A 198 11.25 16.43 -21.81
N ASN A 199 11.20 16.77 -20.52
CA ASN A 199 10.01 17.29 -19.84
C ASN A 199 8.76 16.40 -19.95
N PHE A 200 8.91 15.12 -20.32
CA PHE A 200 7.81 14.16 -20.23
C PHE A 200 7.28 14.14 -18.78
N PRO A 201 5.98 14.11 -18.48
CA PRO A 201 5.49 14.06 -17.11
C PRO A 201 5.95 12.79 -16.37
N SER A 202 6.26 12.92 -15.08
CA SER A 202 6.65 11.78 -14.23
C SER A 202 5.42 10.99 -13.80
N SER A 203 5.48 9.67 -13.83
CA SER A 203 4.46 8.79 -13.24
C SER A 203 4.55 8.68 -11.72
N HIS A 204 5.54 9.32 -11.10
CA HIS A 204 5.78 9.32 -9.67
C HIS A 204 5.76 10.74 -9.13
N LEU A 205 5.18 10.91 -7.94
CA LEU A 205 5.31 12.11 -7.12
C LEU A 205 6.73 12.18 -6.55
N SER A 206 7.27 13.39 -6.45
CA SER A 206 8.49 13.65 -5.69
C SER A 206 8.25 13.46 -4.20
N TRP A 207 9.30 13.14 -3.45
CA TRP A 207 9.21 13.03 -1.99
C TRP A 207 8.64 14.30 -1.35
N LYS A 208 9.02 15.46 -1.88
CA LYS A 208 8.49 16.76 -1.43
C LYS A 208 6.97 16.90 -1.62
N GLU A 209 6.43 16.38 -2.72
CA GLU A 209 4.97 16.38 -2.96
C GLU A 209 4.26 15.42 -2.01
N VAL A 210 4.85 14.25 -1.74
CA VAL A 210 4.33 13.29 -0.76
C VAL A 210 4.34 13.87 0.65
N GLU A 211 5.43 14.50 1.08
CA GLU A 211 5.52 15.20 2.38
C GLU A 211 4.45 16.28 2.51
N ALA A 212 4.23 17.08 1.45
CA ALA A 212 3.19 18.10 1.45
C ALA A 212 1.79 17.51 1.62
N GLN A 213 1.52 16.32 1.06
CA GLN A 213 0.24 15.63 1.28
C GLN A 213 0.07 15.18 2.73
N PHE A 214 1.15 14.83 3.44
CA PHE A 214 1.08 14.44 4.85
C PHE A 214 0.66 15.59 5.77
N GLU A 215 0.93 16.85 5.39
CA GLU A 215 0.42 18.03 6.10
C GLU A 215 -1.12 18.12 6.08
N GLY A 216 -1.76 17.45 5.12
CA GLY A 216 -3.23 17.39 5.02
C GLY A 216 -3.90 16.52 6.10
N PHE A 217 -3.14 15.71 6.85
CA PHE A 217 -3.71 14.88 7.90
C PHE A 217 -3.91 15.69 9.18
N SER A 218 -5.13 15.67 9.73
CA SER A 218 -5.45 16.33 10.99
C SER A 218 -4.79 15.68 12.21
N GLN A 219 -4.37 14.42 12.08
CA GLN A 219 -3.72 13.64 13.13
C GLN A 219 -2.56 12.85 12.53
N ARG A 220 -1.38 13.01 13.12
CA ARG A 220 -0.15 12.33 12.73
C ARG A 220 0.58 11.81 13.96
N VAL A 221 1.08 10.59 13.87
CA VAL A 221 1.90 9.93 14.90
C VAL A 221 3.17 9.43 14.23
N ASP A 222 4.30 9.97 14.65
CA ASP A 222 5.60 9.52 14.19
C ASP A 222 6.20 8.62 15.28
N VAL A 223 6.51 7.38 14.90
CA VAL A 223 7.07 6.37 15.80
C VAL A 223 8.53 6.20 15.48
N GLN A 224 9.39 6.86 16.25
CA GLN A 224 10.83 6.68 16.14
C GLN A 224 11.30 5.57 17.09
N VAL A 225 12.25 4.77 16.62
CA VAL A 225 12.99 3.84 17.48
C VAL A 225 14.35 4.47 17.74
N ASP A 226 14.54 5.02 18.94
CA ASP A 226 15.86 5.44 19.40
C ASP A 226 16.68 4.17 19.69
N THR A 227 17.36 3.64 18.68
CA THR A 227 18.47 2.73 18.94
C THR A 227 19.62 3.58 19.47
N PRO A 228 20.08 3.38 20.72
CA PRO A 228 21.34 3.98 21.13
C PRO A 228 22.40 3.54 20.13
N LEU A 229 23.21 4.49 19.64
CA LEU A 229 24.41 4.25 18.86
C LEU A 229 25.40 3.45 19.73
N VAL A 230 25.14 2.15 19.91
CA VAL A 230 26.13 1.24 20.47
C VAL A 230 27.08 0.95 19.31
N SER A 231 28.22 1.64 19.32
CA SER A 231 29.35 1.28 18.47
C SER A 231 29.62 -0.22 18.65
N PRO A 232 29.74 -1.02 17.58
CA PRO A 232 30.01 -2.45 17.71
C PRO A 232 31.36 -2.81 18.37
N TRP A 233 32.12 -1.80 18.83
CA TRP A 233 33.49 -1.89 19.32
C TRP A 233 33.74 -1.02 20.57
N GLU A 234 32.74 -0.75 21.41
CA GLU A 234 32.98 -0.10 22.69
C GLU A 234 32.65 -1.04 23.84
N ASP A 235 33.74 -1.44 24.52
CA ASP A 235 33.78 -2.17 25.77
C ASP A 235 32.89 -1.51 26.84
N GLU A 236 32.38 -2.37 27.72
CA GLU A 236 31.65 -2.05 28.94
C GLU A 236 32.29 -0.87 29.70
N ASP A 237 31.52 0.21 29.89
CA ASP A 237 31.67 1.30 30.87
C ASP A 237 31.55 2.71 30.26
N ALA A 238 30.43 3.02 29.60
CA ALA A 238 29.91 4.39 29.52
C ALA A 238 28.46 4.42 28.98
N LEU A 239 27.49 4.12 29.85
CA LEU A 239 26.10 4.55 29.60
C LEU A 239 25.99 6.07 29.83
N THR A 240 26.40 6.85 28.82
CA THR A 240 25.92 8.22 28.67
C THR A 240 24.84 8.25 27.61
N VAL A 241 23.59 8.09 28.05
CA VAL A 241 22.41 8.52 27.28
C VAL A 241 22.51 10.04 27.20
N THR A 242 23.04 10.55 26.09
CA THR A 242 22.79 11.95 25.72
C THR A 242 21.46 11.93 24.99
N PRO A 243 20.43 12.63 25.47
CA PRO A 243 19.23 12.80 24.67
C PRO A 243 19.68 13.51 23.40
N SER A 244 19.40 12.90 22.25
CA SER A 244 19.52 13.54 20.95
C SER A 244 18.55 14.71 20.93
N GLN A 245 18.96 15.85 21.48
CA GLN A 245 18.44 17.14 21.03
C GLN A 245 18.96 17.35 19.61
N GLY A 246 18.33 16.65 18.66
CA GLY A 246 18.42 16.98 17.26
C GLY A 246 17.67 18.30 17.07
N GLU A 247 18.43 19.38 16.89
CA GLU A 247 17.91 20.62 16.30
C GLU A 247 17.43 20.34 14.88
N ARG A 248 16.22 19.80 14.69
CA ARG A 248 15.53 19.80 13.39
C ARG A 248 14.04 20.02 13.61
N GLY A 249 13.56 21.13 13.04
CA GLY A 249 12.25 21.67 13.28
C GLY A 249 11.14 20.69 12.93
N HIS A 250 10.48 20.18 13.97
CA HIS A 250 9.16 19.59 13.85
C HIS A 250 8.20 20.42 14.70
N SER A 251 6.98 20.54 14.17
CA SER A 251 5.80 21.22 14.70
C SER A 251 5.56 20.99 16.19
N GLU A 252 4.74 21.85 16.83
CA GLU A 252 4.24 21.80 18.22
C GLU A 252 3.56 20.45 18.63
N GLY A 253 4.27 19.33 18.52
CA GLY A 253 3.84 18.00 18.92
C GLY A 253 4.21 17.68 20.36
N VAL A 254 3.54 16.69 20.93
CA VAL A 254 3.90 16.14 22.25
C VAL A 254 4.69 14.86 22.01
N ASP A 255 5.97 14.87 22.34
CA ASP A 255 6.78 13.66 22.33
C ASP A 255 6.37 12.77 23.51
N VAL A 256 5.95 11.54 23.19
CA VAL A 256 5.59 10.53 24.19
C VAL A 256 6.58 9.38 24.08
N ALA A 257 7.46 9.26 25.07
CA ALA A 257 8.30 8.09 25.22
C ALA A 257 7.43 6.90 25.63
N LEU A 258 7.36 5.90 24.76
CA LEU A 258 6.74 4.63 25.11
C LEU A 258 7.70 3.83 25.99
N PRO A 259 7.21 3.09 26.99
CA PRO A 259 8.04 2.29 27.88
C PRO A 259 8.51 0.99 27.19
N PHE A 260 8.74 0.97 25.88
CA PHE A 260 9.24 -0.20 25.19
C PHE A 260 10.73 -0.03 24.92
N LEU A 261 11.50 -1.07 25.20
CA LEU A 261 12.91 -1.15 24.82
C LEU A 261 13.05 -2.20 23.72
N ALA A 262 13.84 -1.88 22.69
CA ALA A 262 14.22 -2.87 21.70
C ALA A 262 15.10 -3.95 22.37
N THR A 263 14.87 -5.22 22.07
CA THR A 263 15.75 -6.29 22.55
C THR A 263 17.04 -6.32 21.73
N GLY A 264 18.15 -6.69 22.37
CA GLY A 264 19.42 -6.87 21.67
C GLY A 264 19.38 -7.97 20.60
N ASN A 265 20.22 -7.85 19.58
CA ASN A 265 20.40 -8.87 18.57
C ASN A 265 21.49 -9.86 19.00
N TYR A 266 21.17 -11.15 18.98
CA TYR A 266 22.10 -12.21 19.37
C TYR A 266 23.00 -12.70 18.23
N TYR A 267 22.69 -12.33 16.98
CA TYR A 267 23.46 -12.72 15.77
C TYR A 267 23.84 -14.22 15.70
N GLY A 268 22.95 -15.09 16.20
CA GLY A 268 23.17 -16.54 16.25
C GLY A 268 23.95 -17.06 17.46
N ASN A 269 24.36 -16.18 18.39
CA ASN A 269 24.94 -16.58 19.67
C ASN A 269 23.84 -17.05 20.64
N LEU A 270 23.57 -18.35 20.59
CA LEU A 270 22.49 -18.97 21.34
C LEU A 270 22.78 -19.15 22.82
N GLU A 271 24.06 -19.30 23.19
CA GLU A 271 24.49 -19.42 24.59
C GLU A 271 24.20 -18.11 25.33
N ARG A 272 24.62 -16.98 24.75
CA ARG A 272 24.31 -15.64 25.28
C ARG A 272 22.80 -15.38 25.34
N PHE A 273 22.05 -15.83 24.34
CA PHE A 273 20.58 -15.72 24.35
C PHE A 273 19.95 -16.46 25.53
N VAL A 274 20.40 -17.68 25.81
CA VAL A 274 19.89 -18.49 26.92
C VAL A 274 20.22 -17.85 28.26
N GLU A 275 21.45 -17.36 28.42
CA GLU A 275 21.91 -16.64 29.61
C GLU A 275 21.08 -15.37 29.87
N ASP A 276 20.98 -14.48 28.89
CA ASP A 276 20.19 -13.24 29.00
C ASP A 276 18.71 -13.52 29.29
N VAL A 277 18.10 -14.50 28.62
CA VAL A 277 16.69 -14.88 28.85
C VAL A 277 16.47 -15.42 30.25
N TRP A 278 17.42 -16.20 30.76
CA TRP A 278 17.36 -16.74 32.11
C TRP A 278 17.50 -15.63 33.16
N GLU A 279 18.48 -14.74 33.02
CA GLU A 279 18.64 -13.57 33.89
C GLU A 279 17.38 -12.70 33.91
N LEU A 280 16.79 -12.44 32.73
CA LEU A 280 15.53 -11.70 32.62
C LEU A 280 14.40 -12.41 33.35
N ALA A 281 14.31 -13.75 33.30
CA ALA A 281 13.26 -14.49 33.99
C ALA A 281 13.44 -14.55 35.52
N GLU A 282 14.65 -14.34 36.03
CA GLU A 282 14.92 -14.21 37.48
C GLU A 282 14.48 -12.85 38.05
N GLU A 283 14.30 -11.83 37.21
CA GLU A 283 13.77 -10.54 37.66
C GLU A 283 12.31 -10.68 38.17
N ASP A 284 12.02 -10.05 39.31
CA ASP A 284 10.73 -10.20 39.99
C ASP A 284 9.58 -9.76 39.07
N ARG A 285 8.73 -10.73 38.70
CA ARG A 285 7.57 -10.61 37.80
C ARG A 285 7.85 -10.47 36.29
N ALA A 286 9.07 -10.72 35.82
CA ALA A 286 9.32 -10.75 34.38
C ALA A 286 8.57 -11.90 33.69
N MET A 287 8.14 -11.68 32.45
CA MET A 287 7.50 -12.70 31.61
C MET A 287 8.26 -12.73 30.30
N VAL A 288 8.98 -13.83 30.04
CA VAL A 288 9.81 -13.93 28.84
C VAL A 288 9.13 -14.83 27.82
N VAL A 289 8.90 -14.30 26.63
CA VAL A 289 8.36 -15.03 25.48
C VAL A 289 9.39 -15.01 24.37
N ALA A 290 9.84 -16.18 23.92
CA ALA A 290 10.69 -16.31 22.76
C ALA A 290 9.96 -17.03 21.63
N VAL A 291 9.91 -16.42 20.46
CA VAL A 291 9.21 -16.96 19.28
C VAL A 291 10.23 -17.56 18.33
N SER A 292 10.07 -18.84 17.99
CA SER A 292 11.00 -19.52 17.09
C SER A 292 10.33 -20.61 16.26
N SER A 293 10.80 -20.80 15.03
CA SER A 293 10.45 -21.97 14.22
C SER A 293 11.07 -23.28 14.73
N HIS A 294 12.01 -23.19 15.69
CA HIS A 294 12.73 -24.31 16.28
C HIS A 294 12.57 -24.35 17.81
N SER A 295 11.39 -24.03 18.34
CA SER A 295 11.14 -23.90 19.80
C SER A 295 11.51 -25.16 20.58
N ARG A 296 11.27 -26.36 20.03
CA ARG A 296 11.68 -27.63 20.65
C ARG A 296 13.19 -27.77 20.80
N ARG A 297 13.96 -27.31 19.80
CA ARG A 297 15.42 -27.35 19.86
C ARG A 297 15.96 -26.36 20.89
N LEU A 298 15.34 -25.19 20.99
CA LEU A 298 15.64 -24.23 22.05
C LEU A 298 15.34 -24.84 23.43
N ALA A 299 14.20 -25.50 23.60
CA ALA A 299 13.85 -26.14 24.86
C ALA A 299 14.88 -27.19 25.33
N GLU A 300 15.44 -27.97 24.40
CA GLU A 300 16.53 -28.91 24.70
C GLU A 300 17.79 -28.20 25.20
N ILE A 301 18.09 -27.00 24.69
CA ILE A 301 19.28 -26.23 25.06
C ILE A 301 19.09 -25.59 26.44
N PHE A 302 17.94 -24.96 26.69
CA PHE A 302 17.59 -24.47 28.03
C PHE A 302 17.60 -25.60 29.07
N GLY A 303 17.06 -26.77 28.73
CA GLY A 303 17.08 -27.95 29.60
C GLY A 303 18.49 -28.49 29.87
N GLY A 304 19.44 -28.30 28.95
CA GLY A 304 20.85 -28.62 29.14
C GLY A 304 21.53 -27.76 30.21
N GLU A 305 21.11 -26.50 30.33
CA GLU A 305 21.56 -25.52 31.32
C GLU A 305 20.73 -25.56 32.62
N GLY A 306 19.75 -26.47 32.71
CA GLY A 306 18.90 -26.62 33.91
C GLY A 306 17.79 -25.57 34.05
N VAL A 307 17.44 -24.87 32.97
CA VAL A 307 16.39 -23.85 32.94
C VAL A 307 15.07 -24.47 32.45
N ASP A 308 14.01 -24.37 33.26
CA ASP A 308 12.68 -24.84 32.90
C ASP A 308 11.97 -23.86 31.96
N VAL A 309 11.43 -24.39 30.85
CA VAL A 309 10.72 -23.59 29.84
C VAL A 309 9.40 -24.24 29.44
N ALA A 310 8.37 -23.43 29.19
CA ALA A 310 7.08 -23.87 28.66
C ALA A 310 7.09 -23.83 27.13
N LEU A 311 6.54 -24.85 26.47
CA LEU A 311 6.29 -24.82 25.02
C LEU A 311 4.84 -24.43 24.76
N ALA A 312 4.63 -23.50 23.83
CA ALA A 312 3.30 -23.06 23.43
C ALA A 312 3.18 -22.97 21.90
N ASP A 313 1.99 -23.27 21.37
CA ASP A 313 1.66 -23.07 19.96
C ASP A 313 1.04 -21.67 19.70
N GLY A 314 0.72 -20.93 20.76
CA GLY A 314 0.14 -19.59 20.75
C GLY A 314 0.08 -18.97 22.16
N LEU A 315 -0.31 -17.69 22.27
CA LEU A 315 -0.44 -16.93 23.53
C LEU A 315 -1.91 -16.57 23.79
N ASP A 316 -2.75 -17.59 23.93
CA ASP A 316 -4.16 -17.37 24.31
C ASP A 316 -4.29 -16.96 25.79
N ASP A 317 -3.34 -17.39 26.63
CA ASP A 317 -3.24 -17.06 28.05
C ASP A 317 -1.94 -16.29 28.35
N VAL A 318 -1.99 -15.39 29.34
CA VAL A 318 -0.82 -14.62 29.78
C VAL A 318 0.17 -15.55 30.50
N PRO A 319 1.46 -15.58 30.11
CA PRO A 319 2.47 -16.38 30.79
C PRO A 319 2.58 -16.07 32.29
N ALA A 320 3.02 -17.05 33.08
CA ALA A 320 3.23 -16.84 34.50
C ALA A 320 4.41 -15.88 34.75
N ALA A 321 4.33 -15.10 35.82
CA ALA A 321 5.46 -14.33 36.32
C ALA A 321 6.65 -15.25 36.62
N GLY A 322 7.86 -14.85 36.21
CA GLY A 322 9.10 -15.61 36.35
C GLY A 322 9.18 -16.82 35.43
N SER A 323 8.39 -16.86 34.34
CA SER A 323 8.40 -17.99 33.40
C SER A 323 8.97 -17.62 32.04
N ILE A 324 9.59 -18.61 31.40
CA ILE A 324 10.06 -18.56 30.01
C ILE A 324 9.12 -19.42 29.17
N THR A 325 8.49 -18.81 28.17
CA THR A 325 7.62 -19.47 27.21
C THR A 325 8.24 -19.44 25.82
N LEU A 326 8.46 -20.61 25.23
CA LEU A 326 8.94 -20.79 23.87
C LEU A 326 7.76 -21.05 22.94
N MET A 327 7.44 -20.08 22.09
CA MET A 327 6.34 -20.16 21.15
C MET A 327 6.81 -20.65 19.78
N GLN A 328 6.11 -21.66 19.24
CA GLN A 328 6.35 -22.14 17.88
C GLN A 328 5.75 -21.15 16.86
N SER A 329 6.57 -20.61 15.95
CA SER A 329 6.05 -19.78 14.85
C SER A 329 5.45 -20.68 13.76
N ALA A 330 4.11 -20.64 13.60
CA ALA A 330 3.40 -21.48 12.63
C ALA A 330 3.03 -20.75 11.31
N ALA A 331 2.90 -19.42 11.29
CA ALA A 331 2.55 -18.67 10.06
C ALA A 331 2.90 -17.16 10.10
N GLY A 332 3.79 -16.76 11.00
CA GLY A 332 4.13 -15.36 11.26
C GLY A 332 4.82 -15.26 12.60
N GLY A 333 5.95 -14.57 12.66
CA GLY A 333 6.70 -14.32 13.89
C GLY A 333 6.85 -12.82 14.10
N LEU A 334 7.24 -12.44 15.31
CA LEU A 334 7.82 -11.12 15.55
C LEU A 334 9.17 -11.07 14.81
N SER A 335 9.36 -10.08 13.93
CA SER A 335 10.66 -9.84 13.28
C SER A 335 11.70 -9.39 14.29
N ASP A 336 11.25 -8.55 15.22
CA ASP A 336 12.04 -7.94 16.28
C ASP A 336 11.31 -8.09 17.62
N GLY A 337 12.06 -8.33 18.69
CA GLY A 337 11.54 -8.39 20.05
C GLY A 337 11.47 -7.02 20.71
N PHE A 338 10.71 -6.94 21.80
CA PHE A 338 10.67 -5.78 22.69
C PHE A 338 10.60 -6.24 24.14
N SER A 339 11.06 -5.39 25.05
CA SER A 339 10.79 -5.52 26.48
C SER A 339 9.96 -4.34 26.99
N LEU A 340 9.18 -4.59 28.02
CA LEU A 340 8.36 -3.61 28.71
C LEU A 340 8.79 -3.64 30.20
N PRO A 341 9.65 -2.72 30.65
CA PRO A 341 10.00 -2.64 32.05
C PRO A 341 8.76 -2.26 32.88
N VAL A 342 8.58 -2.94 34.01
CA VAL A 342 7.41 -2.82 34.90
C VAL A 342 7.54 -1.65 35.87
#